data_AF-A0A7J7Q5H4-F1
#
_entry.id   AF-A0A7J7Q5H4-F1
#
_cell.length_a   1.000
_cell.length_b   1.000
_cell.length_c   1.000
_cell.angle_alpha   90.00
_cell.angle_beta   90.00
_cell.angle_gamma   90.00
#
_symmetry.space_group_name_H-M   'P 1'
#
loop_
_entity.id
_entity.type
_entity.pdbx_description
1 polymer ?
#
loop_
_entity_poly.entity_id
_entity_poly.type
_entity_poly.pdbx_seq_one_letter_code
_entity_poly.pdbx_strand_id
1 'polypeptide(L)'
;MAFAVQHTSRLGAAARPAAPRRIARLAPVRSHKVEISHEGKMYTLDVPEGQSILEVALDQGLDLPHDCKLGVCMTCPAKLMSGTVDQSGSMLSDDVAEKGYALLCMAMPQSDCKITTVTEEELLDEQLVAGEYS
;
A
#
# COMPACT_ATOMS: atom_id res chain seq x y z
N MET A 1 59.44 26.93 45.53
CA MET A 1 58.81 27.72 44.45
C MET A 1 57.64 26.90 43.92
N ALA A 2 56.43 27.41 44.08
CA ALA A 2 55.16 26.69 43.85
C ALA A 2 54.74 26.76 42.39
N PHE A 3 54.35 25.63 41.79
CA PHE A 3 53.57 25.58 40.56
C PHE A 3 52.24 24.90 40.85
N ALA A 4 51.19 25.71 40.91
CA ALA A 4 49.82 25.28 41.12
C ALA A 4 49.24 24.66 39.84
N VAL A 5 48.75 23.44 39.94
CA VAL A 5 48.02 22.70 38.90
C VAL A 5 46.59 23.23 38.87
N GLN A 6 46.15 23.80 37.74
CA GLN A 6 44.75 24.19 37.53
C GLN A 6 44.02 23.05 36.80
N HIS A 7 43.28 22.24 37.56
CA HIS A 7 42.24 21.36 37.03
C HIS A 7 41.03 22.21 36.63
N THR A 8 40.65 22.21 35.35
CA THR A 8 39.40 22.82 34.88
C THR A 8 38.29 21.76 34.84
N SER A 9 37.42 21.82 35.84
CA SER A 9 36.19 21.04 35.93
C SER A 9 35.19 21.54 34.87
N ARG A 10 34.85 20.69 33.88
CA ARG A 10 33.75 20.95 32.94
C ARG A 10 32.44 20.49 33.58
N LEU A 11 31.68 21.46 34.05
CA LEU A 11 30.30 21.34 34.53
C LEU A 11 29.39 20.74 33.44
N GLY A 12 28.51 19.82 33.85
CA GLY A 12 27.61 19.06 33.01
C GLY A 12 26.52 19.88 32.33
N ALA A 13 26.21 19.52 31.08
CA ALA A 13 25.10 20.06 30.32
C ALA A 13 23.79 19.41 30.79
N ALA A 14 22.90 20.19 31.39
CA ALA A 14 21.54 19.76 31.71
C ALA A 14 20.73 19.55 30.42
N ALA A 15 20.27 18.33 30.18
CA ALA A 15 19.39 17.99 29.07
C ALA A 15 18.04 18.68 29.24
N ARG A 16 17.60 19.43 28.21
CA ARG A 16 16.26 20.04 28.16
C ARG A 16 15.23 18.92 27.96
N PRO A 17 14.11 18.91 28.70
CA PRO A 17 13.06 17.93 28.47
C PRO A 17 12.39 18.20 27.12
N ALA A 18 12.26 17.15 26.30
CA ALA A 18 11.53 17.21 25.03
C ALA A 18 10.05 17.48 25.32
N ALA A 19 9.51 18.53 24.71
CA ALA A 19 8.08 18.83 24.77
C ALA A 19 7.25 17.64 24.22
N PRO A 20 6.06 17.36 24.77
CA PRO A 20 5.21 16.29 24.27
C PRO A 20 4.81 16.60 22.83
N ARG A 21 5.10 15.66 21.92
CA ARG A 21 4.61 15.69 20.54
C ARG A 21 3.09 15.76 20.58
N ARG A 22 2.53 16.87 20.11
CA ARG A 22 1.08 16.98 19.89
C ARG A 22 0.67 15.85 18.95
N ILE A 23 -0.12 14.92 19.48
CA ILE A 23 -0.75 13.86 18.70
C ILE A 23 -1.72 14.58 17.78
N ALA A 24 -1.39 14.66 16.49
CA ALA A 24 -2.30 15.21 15.50
C ALA A 24 -3.58 14.36 15.55
N ARG A 25 -4.74 15.00 15.77
CA ARG A 25 -6.03 14.33 15.57
C ARG A 25 -6.12 13.97 14.09
N LEU A 26 -6.04 12.68 13.77
CA LEU A 26 -6.33 12.21 12.42
C LEU A 26 -7.81 12.54 12.13
N ALA A 27 -8.05 13.16 10.97
CA ALA A 27 -9.38 13.35 10.42
C ALA A 27 -10.05 11.99 10.19
N PRO A 28 -11.41 11.90 10.20
CA PRO A 28 -12.08 10.66 9.85
C PRO A 28 -11.71 10.28 8.42
N VAL A 29 -10.97 9.17 8.28
CA VAL A 29 -10.62 8.59 6.98
C VAL A 29 -11.91 8.01 6.42
N ARG A 30 -12.30 8.45 5.23
CA ARG A 30 -13.44 7.85 4.52
C ARG A 30 -13.06 6.41 4.15
N SER A 31 -14.04 5.53 4.05
CA SER A 31 -13.82 4.14 3.65
C SER A 31 -14.73 3.78 2.49
N HIS A 32 -14.25 2.87 1.66
CA HIS A 32 -14.97 2.32 0.52
C HIS A 32 -15.22 0.84 0.73
N LYS A 33 -16.40 0.38 0.30
CA LYS A 33 -16.74 -1.04 0.35
C LYS A 33 -16.11 -1.73 -0.86
N VAL A 34 -15.28 -2.73 -0.61
CA VAL A 34 -14.62 -3.53 -1.64
C VAL A 34 -15.08 -4.97 -1.54
N GLU A 35 -15.73 -5.46 -2.60
CA GLU A 35 -16.09 -6.88 -2.75
C GLU A 35 -14.98 -7.61 -3.53
N ILE A 36 -14.43 -8.67 -2.93
CA ILE A 36 -13.34 -9.46 -3.51
C ILE A 36 -13.85 -10.86 -3.82
N SER A 37 -13.81 -11.24 -5.09
CA SER A 37 -14.02 -12.62 -5.54
C SER A 37 -12.67 -13.33 -5.64
N HIS A 38 -12.42 -14.30 -4.77
CA HIS A 38 -11.19 -15.09 -4.74
C HIS A 38 -11.52 -16.59 -4.64
N GLU A 39 -11.02 -17.39 -5.60
CA GLU A 39 -11.25 -18.84 -5.68
C GLU A 39 -12.74 -19.26 -5.58
N GLY A 40 -13.64 -18.46 -6.15
CA GLY A 40 -15.09 -18.70 -6.12
C GLY A 40 -15.78 -18.35 -4.80
N LYS A 41 -15.06 -17.74 -3.84
CA LYS A 41 -15.62 -17.16 -2.62
C LYS A 41 -15.67 -15.64 -2.73
N MET A 42 -16.72 -15.05 -2.17
CA MET A 42 -16.86 -13.59 -2.08
C MET A 42 -16.56 -13.11 -0.66
N TYR A 43 -15.72 -12.09 -0.57
CA TYR A 43 -15.36 -11.39 0.64
C TYR A 43 -15.76 -9.93 0.51
N THR A 44 -16.12 -9.28 1.61
CA THR A 44 -16.45 -7.86 1.61
C THR A 44 -15.63 -7.17 2.69
N LEU A 45 -14.86 -6.16 2.31
CA LEU A 45 -13.98 -5.40 3.17
C LEU A 45 -14.39 -3.92 3.14
N ASP A 46 -14.25 -3.24 4.27
CA ASP A 46 -14.28 -1.78 4.32
C ASP A 46 -12.84 -1.27 4.31
N VAL A 47 -12.43 -0.69 3.18
CA VAL A 47 -11.05 -0.24 2.94
C VAL A 47 -10.97 1.27 3.16
N PRO A 48 -10.16 1.75 4.11
CA PRO A 48 -9.94 3.19 4.31
C PRO A 48 -9.26 3.83 3.09
N GLU A 49 -9.63 5.07 2.77
CA GLU A 49 -8.90 5.90 1.80
C GLU A 49 -7.41 6.00 2.21
N GLY A 50 -6.52 5.83 1.23
CA GLY A 50 -5.08 5.86 1.45
C GLY A 50 -4.45 4.55 1.94
N GLN A 51 -5.23 3.47 2.06
CA GLN A 51 -4.71 2.11 2.24
C GLN A 51 -4.94 1.27 0.99
N SER A 52 -4.04 0.30 0.77
CA SER A 52 -4.19 -0.65 -0.32
C SER A 52 -5.21 -1.73 0.04
N ILE A 53 -5.92 -2.23 -0.97
CA ILE A 53 -6.89 -3.33 -0.80
C ILE A 53 -6.20 -4.57 -0.23
N LEU A 54 -4.98 -4.89 -0.67
CA LEU A 54 -4.22 -6.05 -0.18
C LEU A 54 -3.89 -5.95 1.31
N GLU A 55 -3.45 -4.79 1.79
CA GLU A 55 -3.07 -4.60 3.20
C GLU A 55 -4.28 -4.84 4.12
N VAL A 56 -5.43 -4.25 3.80
CA VAL A 56 -6.67 -4.45 4.56
C VAL A 56 -7.17 -5.90 4.47
N ALA A 57 -7.04 -6.56 3.32
CA ALA A 57 -7.40 -7.96 3.16
C ALA A 57 -6.57 -8.86 4.09
N LEU A 58 -5.25 -8.68 4.10
CA LEU A 58 -4.34 -9.47 4.94
C LEU A 58 -4.58 -9.21 6.44
N ASP A 59 -4.84 -7.96 6.83
CA ASP A 59 -5.16 -7.60 8.22
C ASP A 59 -6.47 -8.24 8.70
N GLN A 60 -7.42 -8.48 7.79
CA GLN A 60 -8.66 -9.22 8.08
C GLN A 60 -8.51 -10.75 7.94
N GLY A 61 -7.29 -11.24 7.69
CA GLY A 61 -6.99 -12.66 7.57
C GLY A 61 -7.39 -13.30 6.24
N LEU A 62 -7.67 -12.50 5.22
CA LEU A 62 -7.85 -12.99 3.85
C LEU A 62 -6.48 -13.14 3.19
N ASP A 63 -6.06 -14.39 3.00
CA ASP A 63 -4.82 -14.70 2.31
C ASP A 63 -5.02 -14.57 0.80
N LEU A 64 -4.37 -13.57 0.21
CA LEU A 64 -4.37 -13.31 -1.23
C LEU A 64 -2.95 -13.51 -1.76
N PRO A 65 -2.77 -13.95 -3.01
CA PRO A 65 -1.43 -14.12 -3.59
C PRO A 65 -0.68 -12.78 -3.59
N HIS A 66 0.52 -12.78 -3.02
CA HIS A 66 1.40 -11.61 -2.92
C HIS A 66 2.85 -12.01 -2.68
N ASP A 67 3.78 -11.14 -3.07
CA ASP A 67 5.21 -11.28 -2.77
C ASP A 67 5.82 -9.93 -2.36
N CYS A 68 6.16 -9.06 -3.33
CA CYS A 68 6.94 -7.86 -3.04
C CYS A 68 6.19 -6.73 -2.30
N LYS A 69 4.86 -6.60 -2.51
CA LYS A 69 4.03 -5.47 -2.03
C LYS A 69 4.54 -4.07 -2.45
N LEU A 70 5.24 -3.98 -3.57
CA LEU A 70 5.84 -2.76 -4.11
C LEU A 70 5.29 -2.38 -5.49
N GLY A 71 4.31 -3.12 -6.01
CA GLY A 71 3.73 -2.85 -7.33
C GLY A 71 4.56 -3.27 -8.54
N VAL A 72 5.55 -4.15 -8.35
CA VAL A 72 6.49 -4.54 -9.42
C VAL A 72 6.49 -6.02 -9.80
N CYS A 73 6.16 -6.93 -8.88
CA CYS A 73 6.31 -8.37 -9.10
C CYS A 73 5.13 -9.04 -9.85
N MET A 74 4.02 -8.32 -10.06
CA MET A 74 2.81 -8.83 -10.73
C MET A 74 2.08 -10.01 -10.05
N THR A 75 2.54 -10.49 -8.89
CA THR A 75 1.97 -11.64 -8.14
C THR A 75 0.66 -11.36 -7.39
N CYS A 76 0.22 -10.10 -7.28
CA CYS A 76 -1.06 -9.75 -6.63
C CYS A 76 -2.10 -9.17 -7.60
N PRO A 77 -2.33 -9.79 -8.77
CA PRO A 77 -3.16 -9.19 -9.79
C PRO A 77 -4.64 -9.44 -9.50
N ALA A 78 -5.47 -8.47 -9.88
CA ALA A 78 -6.91 -8.60 -9.88
C ALA A 78 -7.50 -7.82 -11.06
N LYS A 79 -8.75 -8.15 -11.39
CA LYS A 79 -9.53 -7.44 -12.39
C LYS A 79 -10.66 -6.68 -11.70
N LEU A 80 -10.74 -5.39 -11.97
CA LEU A 80 -11.78 -4.48 -11.53
C LEU A 80 -13.04 -4.70 -12.38
N MET A 81 -14.09 -5.20 -11.74
CA MET A 81 -15.41 -5.42 -12.34
C MET A 81 -16.26 -4.15 -12.28
N SER A 82 -16.09 -3.35 -11.22
CA SER A 82 -16.73 -2.05 -11.07
C SER A 82 -15.98 -1.18 -10.06
N GLY A 83 -16.20 0.13 -10.15
CA GLY A 83 -15.56 1.12 -9.27
C GLY A 83 -14.29 1.69 -9.90
N THR A 84 -13.49 2.35 -9.08
CA THR A 84 -12.25 3.01 -9.49
C THR A 84 -11.20 2.89 -8.40
N VAL A 85 -9.96 2.60 -8.80
CA VAL A 85 -8.81 2.55 -7.90
C VAL A 85 -7.72 3.47 -8.42
N ASP A 86 -6.98 4.09 -7.50
CA ASP A 86 -5.69 4.71 -7.80
C ASP A 86 -4.61 3.64 -7.63
N GLN A 87 -3.83 3.42 -8.68
CA GLN A 87 -2.68 2.50 -8.70
C GLN A 87 -1.47 3.14 -9.39
N SER A 88 -1.37 4.48 -9.34
CA SER A 88 -0.32 5.27 -9.97
C SER A 88 1.11 4.91 -9.53
N GLY A 89 1.27 4.22 -8.39
CA GLY A 89 2.56 3.71 -7.92
C GLY A 89 2.95 2.33 -8.45
N SER A 90 2.13 1.69 -9.28
CA SER A 90 2.44 0.37 -9.86
C SER A 90 3.27 0.47 -11.14
N MET A 91 3.96 -0.62 -11.50
CA MET A 91 4.61 -0.77 -12.82
C MET A 91 3.68 -1.44 -13.85
N LEU A 92 2.36 -1.37 -13.64
CA LEU A 92 1.39 -1.87 -14.61
C LEU A 92 1.36 -0.93 -15.82
N SER A 93 1.36 -1.47 -17.04
CA SER A 93 1.18 -0.63 -18.24
C SER A 93 -0.21 -0.01 -18.28
N ASP A 94 -0.31 1.19 -18.84
CA ASP A 94 -1.57 1.93 -18.92
C ASP A 94 -2.63 1.14 -19.71
N ASP A 95 -2.27 0.48 -20.81
CA ASP A 95 -3.20 -0.35 -21.59
C ASP A 95 -3.83 -1.48 -20.77
N VAL A 96 -3.04 -2.09 -19.87
CA VAL A 96 -3.51 -3.19 -19.02
C VAL A 96 -4.34 -2.65 -17.85
N ALA A 97 -3.97 -1.48 -17.32
CA ALA A 97 -4.81 -0.76 -16.36
C ALA A 97 -6.17 -0.39 -16.96
N GLU A 98 -6.21 0.08 -18.21
CA GLU A 98 -7.43 0.44 -18.94
C GLU A 98 -8.33 -0.77 -19.24
N LYS A 99 -7.75 -1.95 -19.44
CA LYS A 99 -8.49 -3.24 -19.50
C LYS A 99 -9.08 -3.67 -18.15
N GLY A 100 -8.87 -2.89 -17.10
CA GLY A 100 -9.40 -3.09 -15.77
C GLY A 100 -8.53 -3.98 -14.89
N TYR A 101 -7.29 -4.29 -15.26
CA TYR A 101 -6.39 -4.99 -14.36
C TYR A 101 -5.80 -4.02 -13.32
N ALA A 102 -5.58 -4.53 -12.12
CA ALA A 102 -4.97 -3.79 -11.04
C ALA A 102 -4.08 -4.66 -10.16
N LEU A 103 -3.05 -4.07 -9.56
CA LEU A 103 -2.24 -4.73 -8.54
C LEU A 103 -2.77 -4.39 -7.16
N LEU A 104 -3.27 -5.39 -6.43
CA LEU A 104 -3.94 -5.15 -5.13
C LEU A 104 -3.04 -4.51 -4.07
N CYS A 105 -1.72 -4.71 -4.17
CA CYS A 105 -0.76 -4.07 -3.27
C CYS A 105 -0.63 -2.56 -3.45
N MET A 106 -1.01 -2.02 -4.62
CA MET A 106 -0.97 -0.58 -4.91
C MET A 106 -2.35 0.01 -5.21
N ALA A 107 -3.39 -0.83 -5.30
CA ALA A 107 -4.75 -0.40 -5.58
C ALA A 107 -5.39 0.21 -4.33
N MET A 108 -5.53 1.53 -4.33
CA MET A 108 -6.28 2.30 -3.34
C MET A 108 -7.66 2.65 -3.89
N PRO A 109 -8.76 2.21 -3.27
CA PRO A 109 -10.10 2.48 -3.79
C PRO A 109 -10.43 3.98 -3.70
N GLN A 110 -11.05 4.50 -4.76
CA GLN A 110 -11.60 5.86 -4.86
C GLN A 110 -13.14 5.86 -4.87
N SER A 111 -13.74 4.66 -4.93
CA SER A 111 -15.17 4.40 -4.86
C SER A 111 -15.40 2.98 -4.36
N ASP A 112 -16.67 2.59 -4.16
CA ASP A 112 -17.00 1.20 -3.86
C ASP A 112 -16.65 0.31 -5.06
N CYS A 113 -15.85 -0.73 -4.82
CA CYS A 113 -15.24 -1.54 -5.86
C CYS A 113 -15.69 -3.00 -5.81
N LYS A 114 -15.74 -3.64 -6.97
CA LYS A 114 -15.84 -5.10 -7.08
C LYS A 114 -14.64 -5.60 -7.86
N ILE A 115 -13.89 -6.52 -7.30
CA ILE A 115 -12.68 -7.08 -7.90
C ILE A 115 -12.74 -8.60 -7.90
N THR A 116 -12.09 -9.19 -8.89
CA THR A 116 -11.87 -10.63 -8.98
C THR A 116 -10.38 -10.88 -9.08
N THR A 117 -9.82 -11.74 -8.22
CA THR A 117 -8.41 -12.12 -8.31
C THR A 117 -8.16 -12.90 -9.59
N VAL A 118 -7.07 -12.59 -10.28
CA VAL A 118 -6.62 -13.33 -11.46
C VAL A 118 -5.29 -14.02 -11.17
N THR A 119 -4.85 -14.92 -12.04
CA THR A 119 -3.52 -15.52 -11.90
C THR A 119 -2.43 -14.59 -12.40
N GLU A 120 -1.21 -14.77 -11.91
CA GLU A 120 -0.03 -14.03 -12.42
C GLU A 120 0.16 -14.27 -13.93
N GLU A 121 -0.01 -15.51 -14.37
CA GLU A 121 0.08 -15.90 -15.78
C GLU A 121 -0.89 -15.10 -16.67
N GLU A 122 -2.17 -14.97 -16.26
CA GLU A 122 -3.18 -14.20 -17.00
C GLU A 122 -2.79 -12.73 -17.13
N LEU A 123 -2.25 -12.12 -16.07
CA LEU A 123 -1.80 -10.73 -16.13
C LEU A 123 -0.59 -10.55 -17.04
N LEU A 124 0.38 -11.46 -16.97
CA LEU A 124 1.61 -11.39 -17.76
C LEU A 124 1.32 -11.52 -19.25
N ASP A 125 0.41 -12.40 -19.64
CA ASP A 125 -0.04 -12.53 -21.03
C ASP A 125 -0.60 -11.20 -21.56
N GLU A 126 -1.43 -10.52 -20.76
CA GLU A 126 -2.00 -9.21 -21.14
C GLU A 126 -0.96 -8.10 -21.23
N GLN A 127 0.06 -8.11 -20.35
CA GLN A 127 1.17 -7.15 -20.41
C GLN A 127 2.08 -7.38 -21.60
N LEU A 128 2.35 -8.64 -21.97
CA LEU A 128 3.16 -8.96 -23.15
C LEU A 128 2.45 -8.52 -24.43
N VAL A 129 1.13 -8.76 -24.54
CA VAL A 129 0.32 -8.30 -25.68
C VAL A 129 0.32 -6.78 -25.79
N ALA A 130 0.27 -6.06 -24.66
CA ALA A 130 0.39 -4.60 -24.67
C ALA A 130 1.79 -4.13 -25.13
N GLY A 131 2.85 -4.85 -24.75
CA GLY A 131 4.23 -4.53 -25.12
C GLY A 131 4.58 -4.82 -26.58
N GLU A 132 3.91 -5.76 -27.24
CA GLU A 132 4.18 -6.13 -28.65
C GLU A 132 3.63 -5.11 -29.67
N TYR A 133 2.72 -4.21 -29.27
CA TYR A 133 2.10 -3.22 -30.16
C TYR A 133 2.62 -1.78 -29.96
N SER A 134 3.75 -1.59 -29.26
CA SER A 134 4.43 -0.29 -29.08
C SER A 134 5.63 -0.09 -30.00
#